data_AF-A0A355BJZ7-F1
#
_entry.id   AF-A0A355BJZ7-F1
#
_cell.length_a   1.000
_cell.length_b   1.000
_cell.length_c   1.000
_cell.angle_alpha   90.00
_cell.angle_beta   90.00
_cell.angle_gamma   90.00
#
_symmetry.space_group_name_H-M   'P 1'
#
loop_
_entity.id
_entity.type
_entity.pdbx_description
1 polymer ?
#
loop_
_entity_poly.entity_id
_entity_poly.type
_entity_poly.pdbx_seq_one_letter_code
_entity_poly.pdbx_strand_id
1 'polypeptide(L)'
;MHESRQPVLTGWQLFSLVLNSIVGVGIFGLARRAGEVAGRGVLLAIPLAGVFVVLQIIGMFLLASRFPQQTLSEYARQILGDFLGRIYLLGYILMTIALVLIASRSYWLLASSWTMERTPQIAFLPPLVLVCWNVARRGIVVTARTVELINYGGMTLIFLLMLPILDLDWDLVRPVLDTGISGVLRGIPLTIYSISGSEIILLVFPFV
;
A
#
# COMPACT_ATOMS: atom_id res chain seq x y z
N MET A 1 24.47 -26.82 -10.19
CA MET A 1 24.33 -26.67 -8.73
C MET A 1 23.32 -25.56 -8.51
N HIS A 2 22.04 -25.93 -8.39
CA HIS A 2 20.95 -25.00 -8.12
C HIS A 2 20.84 -24.88 -6.60
N GLU A 3 21.38 -23.80 -6.03
CA GLU A 3 20.99 -23.41 -4.67
C GLU A 3 19.52 -23.00 -4.73
N SER A 4 18.65 -23.95 -4.37
CA SER A 4 17.30 -23.67 -3.95
C SER A 4 17.40 -22.68 -2.79
N ARG A 5 17.12 -21.39 -3.07
CA ARG A 5 16.84 -20.41 -2.02
C ARG A 5 15.73 -21.00 -1.16
N GLN A 6 16.08 -21.45 0.05
CA GLN A 6 15.08 -21.91 1.00
C GLN A 6 14.07 -20.77 1.21
N PRO A 7 12.77 -21.08 1.37
CA PRO A 7 11.76 -20.06 1.61
C PRO A 7 12.11 -19.34 2.92
N VAL A 8 12.51 -18.07 2.82
CA VAL A 8 13.01 -17.31 3.98
C VAL A 8 11.86 -16.59 4.69
N LEU A 9 10.68 -16.52 4.05
CA LEU A 9 9.51 -15.79 4.52
C LEU A 9 8.33 -16.73 4.76
N THR A 10 7.69 -16.61 5.93
CA THR A 10 6.46 -17.33 6.24
C THR A 10 5.26 -16.69 5.52
N GLY A 11 4.20 -17.45 5.22
CA GLY A 11 2.98 -16.89 4.61
C GLY A 11 2.37 -15.71 5.40
N TRP A 12 2.46 -15.75 6.74
CA TRP A 12 2.04 -14.64 7.60
C TRP A 12 2.92 -13.38 7.47
N GLN A 13 4.23 -13.56 7.26
CA GLN A 13 5.17 -12.47 7.01
C GLN A 13 4.93 -11.83 5.63
N LEU A 14 4.64 -12.65 4.61
CA LEU A 14 4.21 -12.15 3.31
C LEU A 14 2.92 -11.34 3.42
N PHE A 15 1.89 -11.91 4.07
CA PHE A 15 0.63 -11.21 4.31
C PHE A 15 0.86 -9.87 5.04
N SER A 16 1.69 -9.88 6.08
CA SER A 16 2.01 -8.68 6.86
C SER A 16 2.70 -7.60 6.03
N LEU A 17 3.64 -7.99 5.15
CA LEU A 17 4.31 -7.06 4.24
C LEU A 17 3.34 -6.43 3.24
N VAL A 18 2.47 -7.24 2.64
CA VAL A 18 1.46 -6.76 1.68
C VAL A 18 0.47 -5.83 2.38
N LEU A 19 -0.04 -6.25 3.55
CA LEU A 19 -0.98 -5.46 4.34
C LEU A 19 -0.37 -4.11 4.70
N ASN A 20 0.87 -4.07 5.19
CA ASN A 20 1.54 -2.83 5.57
C ASN A 20 1.83 -1.93 4.36
N SER A 21 2.16 -2.53 3.21
CA SER A 21 2.37 -1.75 1.98
C SER A 21 1.08 -1.11 1.46
N ILE A 22 -0.09 -1.71 1.74
CA ILE A 22 -1.40 -1.15 1.42
C ILE A 22 -1.82 -0.11 2.47
N VAL A 23 -1.60 -0.41 3.75
CA VAL A 23 -1.95 0.42 4.90
C VAL A 23 -0.88 1.48 5.11
N GLY A 24 -0.96 2.55 4.32
CA GLY A 24 -0.08 3.71 4.42
C GLY A 24 -0.81 5.00 4.80
N VAL A 25 -0.12 6.14 4.59
CA VAL A 25 -0.68 7.48 4.82
C VAL A 25 -1.92 7.75 3.96
N GLY A 26 -2.06 7.05 2.83
CA GLY A 26 -3.21 7.14 1.95
C GLY A 26 -4.55 6.91 2.66
N ILE A 27 -4.61 5.97 3.61
CA ILE A 27 -5.84 5.63 4.33
C ILE A 27 -6.28 6.78 5.24
N PHE A 28 -5.36 7.48 5.91
CA PHE A 28 -5.71 8.64 6.75
C PHE A 28 -6.29 9.80 5.94
N GLY A 29 -5.86 9.97 4.69
CA GLY A 29 -6.40 10.98 3.77
C GLY A 29 -7.62 10.52 2.98
N LEU A 30 -7.89 9.21 2.93
CA LEU A 30 -8.92 8.61 2.10
C LEU A 30 -10.31 9.10 2.49
N ALA A 31 -10.65 9.03 3.78
CA ALA A 31 -11.98 9.41 4.27
C ALA A 31 -12.35 10.85 3.85
N ARG A 32 -11.39 11.78 3.95
CA ARG A 32 -11.59 13.17 3.53
C ARG A 32 -11.75 13.30 2.02
N ARG A 33 -10.77 12.82 1.24
CA ARG A 33 -10.76 13.01 -0.23
C ARG A 33 -11.91 12.29 -0.92
N ALA A 34 -12.20 11.06 -0.49
CA ALA A 34 -13.27 10.28 -1.07
C ALA A 34 -14.64 10.75 -0.56
N GLY A 35 -14.74 11.27 0.67
CA GLY A 35 -15.93 11.94 1.19
C GLY A 35 -16.25 13.26 0.47
N GLU A 36 -15.24 14.06 0.10
CA GLU A 36 -15.44 15.30 -0.68
C GLU A 36 -16.05 15.04 -2.07
N VAL A 37 -15.73 13.89 -2.69
CA VAL A 37 -16.18 13.54 -4.05
C VAL A 37 -17.45 12.69 -4.05
N ALA A 38 -17.49 11.64 -3.23
CA ALA A 38 -18.60 10.69 -3.19
C ALA A 38 -19.64 11.04 -2.13
N GLY A 39 -19.37 12.01 -1.24
CA GLY A 39 -20.21 12.27 -0.08
C GLY A 39 -20.34 11.01 0.77
N ARG A 40 -21.57 10.70 1.16
CA ARG A 40 -21.91 9.47 1.89
C ARG A 40 -21.83 8.19 1.03
N GLY A 41 -21.77 8.34 -0.30
CA GLY A 41 -21.55 7.22 -1.24
C GLY A 41 -20.16 6.60 -1.18
N VAL A 42 -19.26 7.18 -0.38
CA VAL A 42 -17.94 6.58 -0.09
C VAL A 42 -18.05 5.18 0.51
N LEU A 43 -19.13 4.91 1.26
CA LEU A 43 -19.38 3.61 1.88
C LEU A 43 -19.59 2.49 0.86
N LEU A 44 -20.05 2.81 -0.35
CA LEU A 44 -20.13 1.84 -1.47
C LEU A 44 -18.87 1.86 -2.33
N ALA A 45 -18.26 3.04 -2.50
CA ALA A 45 -17.04 3.17 -3.31
C ALA A 45 -15.87 2.37 -2.71
N ILE A 46 -15.74 2.34 -1.37
CA ILE A 46 -14.66 1.62 -0.67
C ILE A 46 -14.67 0.11 -0.91
N PRO A 47 -15.75 -0.63 -0.60
CA PRO A 47 -15.79 -2.07 -0.84
C PRO A 47 -15.67 -2.41 -2.32
N LEU A 48 -16.24 -1.59 -3.23
CA LEU A 48 -16.14 -1.82 -4.66
C LEU A 48 -14.69 -1.65 -5.18
N ALA A 49 -13.98 -0.62 -4.70
CA ALA A 49 -12.54 -0.48 -4.96
C ALA A 49 -11.74 -1.63 -4.36
N GLY A 50 -12.11 -2.11 -3.16
CA GLY A 50 -11.49 -3.27 -2.52
C GLY A 50 -11.59 -4.54 -3.36
N VAL A 51 -12.76 -4.83 -3.95
CA VAL A 51 -12.94 -5.96 -4.88
C VAL A 51 -11.97 -5.86 -6.06
N PHE A 52 -11.84 -4.66 -6.65
CA PHE A 52 -10.92 -4.45 -7.76
C PHE A 52 -9.45 -4.70 -7.37
N VAL A 53 -9.03 -4.22 -6.19
CA VAL A 53 -7.67 -4.44 -5.68
C VAL A 53 -7.42 -5.92 -5.38
N VAL A 54 -8.40 -6.66 -4.84
CA VAL A 54 -8.27 -8.11 -4.62
C VAL A 54 -8.09 -8.85 -5.94
N LEU A 55 -8.87 -8.50 -6.98
CA LEU A 55 -8.69 -9.07 -8.31
C LEU A 55 -7.29 -8.79 -8.88
N GLN A 56 -6.78 -7.58 -8.68
CA GLN A 56 -5.42 -7.20 -9.08
C GLN A 56 -4.36 -8.02 -8.33
N ILE A 57 -4.51 -8.20 -7.01
CA ILE A 57 -3.60 -9.02 -6.18
C ILE A 57 -3.59 -10.47 -6.67
N ILE A 58 -4.76 -11.06 -6.92
CA ILE A 58 -4.88 -12.43 -7.42
C ILE A 58 -4.18 -12.56 -8.78
N GLY A 59 -4.36 -11.59 -9.68
CA GLY A 59 -3.69 -11.55 -10.97
C GLY A 59 -2.16 -11.50 -10.83
N MET A 60 -1.64 -10.64 -9.95
CA MET A 60 -0.21 -10.53 -9.66
C MET A 60 0.36 -11.81 -9.04
N PHE A 61 -0.37 -12.40 -8.09
CA PHE A 61 0.02 -13.65 -7.44
C PHE A 61 0.06 -14.80 -8.44
N LEU A 62 -0.95 -14.94 -9.30
CA LEU A 62 -0.99 -15.99 -10.30
C LEU A 62 0.14 -15.82 -11.33
N LEU A 63 0.46 -14.59 -11.71
CA LEU A 63 1.58 -14.28 -12.58
C LEU A 63 2.92 -14.65 -11.92
N ALA A 64 3.14 -14.23 -10.68
CA ALA A 64 4.36 -14.52 -9.93
C ALA A 64 4.52 -16.03 -9.69
N SER A 65 3.42 -16.75 -9.43
CA SER A 65 3.42 -18.20 -9.23
C SER A 65 3.84 -19.01 -10.47
N ARG A 66 3.68 -18.45 -11.68
CA ARG A 66 4.21 -19.05 -12.92
C ARG A 66 5.72 -18.88 -13.08
N PHE A 67 6.32 -17.90 -12.41
CA PHE A 67 7.76 -17.58 -12.50
C PHE A 67 8.41 -17.51 -11.11
N PRO A 68 8.32 -18.58 -10.29
CA PRO A 68 8.64 -18.52 -8.86
C PRO A 68 10.12 -18.22 -8.56
N GLN A 69 11.03 -18.49 -9.50
CA GLN A 69 12.47 -18.28 -9.32
C GLN A 69 13.01 -17.03 -10.03
N GLN A 70 12.15 -16.28 -10.72
CA GLN A 70 12.59 -15.13 -11.51
C GLN A 70 12.24 -13.83 -10.80
N THR A 71 13.20 -12.90 -10.82
CA THR A 71 12.98 -11.52 -10.38
C THR A 71 12.04 -10.78 -11.34
N LEU A 72 11.44 -9.68 -10.85
CA LEU A 72 10.67 -8.74 -11.69
C LEU A 72 11.38 -8.39 -13.00
N SER A 73 12.70 -8.18 -12.95
CA SER A 73 13.51 -7.89 -14.13
C SER A 73 13.62 -9.05 -15.12
N GLU A 74 13.67 -10.29 -14.63
CA GLU A 74 13.87 -11.48 -15.47
C GLU A 74 12.57 -11.88 -16.16
N TYR A 75 11.46 -12.00 -15.41
CA TYR A 75 10.20 -12.39 -16.02
C TYR A 75 9.61 -11.27 -16.88
N ALA A 76 9.84 -9.98 -16.55
CA ALA A 76 9.41 -8.88 -17.42
C ALA A 76 10.12 -8.93 -18.80
N ARG A 77 11.42 -9.27 -18.83
CA ARG A 77 12.15 -9.49 -20.07
C ARG A 77 11.72 -10.75 -20.80
N GLN A 78 11.36 -11.82 -20.09
CA GLN A 78 10.87 -13.05 -20.71
C GLN A 78 9.48 -12.88 -21.34
N ILE A 79 8.58 -12.15 -20.69
CA ILE A 79 7.19 -11.96 -21.17
C ILE A 79 7.10 -10.89 -22.25
N LEU A 80 7.73 -9.73 -22.05
CA LEU A 80 7.63 -8.59 -22.97
C LEU A 80 8.76 -8.54 -24.00
N GLY A 81 9.81 -9.35 -23.84
CA GLY A 81 11.05 -9.24 -24.61
C GLY A 81 12.01 -8.19 -24.06
N ASP A 82 13.21 -8.15 -24.62
CA ASP A 82 14.35 -7.46 -24.01
C ASP A 82 14.28 -5.91 -24.08
N PHE A 83 13.59 -5.38 -25.11
CA PHE A 83 13.36 -3.94 -25.28
C PHE A 83 12.19 -3.44 -24.43
N LEU A 84 10.99 -4.02 -24.60
CA LEU A 84 9.80 -3.65 -23.83
C LEU A 84 9.94 -3.97 -22.34
N GLY A 85 10.63 -5.05 -21.98
CA GLY A 85 10.93 -5.38 -20.59
C GLY A 85 11.80 -4.34 -19.89
N ARG A 86 12.79 -3.75 -20.60
CA ARG A 86 13.60 -2.64 -20.07
C ARG A 86 12.78 -1.37 -19.89
N ILE A 87 11.91 -1.03 -20.84
CA ILE A 87 11.02 0.14 -20.73
C ILE A 87 10.07 -0.02 -19.54
N TYR A 88 9.47 -1.21 -19.39
CA TYR A 88 8.60 -1.52 -18.26
C TYR A 88 9.33 -1.39 -16.93
N LEU A 89 10.54 -1.94 -16.82
CA LEU A 89 11.35 -1.83 -15.60
C LEU A 89 11.72 -0.38 -15.27
N LEU A 90 12.06 0.43 -16.28
CA LEU A 90 12.31 1.86 -16.08
C LEU A 90 11.05 2.59 -15.58
N GLY A 91 9.89 2.31 -16.18
CA GLY A 91 8.62 2.84 -15.73
C GLY A 91 8.29 2.45 -14.29
N TYR A 92 8.54 1.19 -13.92
CA TYR A 92 8.37 0.68 -12.56
C TYR A 92 9.26 1.41 -11.55
N ILE A 93 10.54 1.64 -11.88
CA ILE A 93 11.47 2.39 -11.03
C ILE A 93 10.98 3.83 -10.83
N LEU A 94 10.60 4.52 -11.92
CA LEU A 94 10.09 5.90 -11.84
C LEU A 94 8.82 5.99 -11.00
N MET A 95 7.90 5.04 -11.17
CA MET A 95 6.67 4.94 -10.39
C MET A 95 6.97 4.72 -8.90
N THR A 96 7.90 3.82 -8.57
CA THR A 96 8.35 3.58 -7.19
C THR A 96 8.96 4.83 -6.56
N ILE A 97 9.81 5.55 -7.29
CA ILE A 97 10.42 6.81 -6.82
C ILE A 97 9.32 7.85 -6.54
N ALA A 98 8.35 8.00 -7.45
CA ALA A 98 7.23 8.92 -7.26
C ALA A 98 6.40 8.56 -6.01
N LEU A 99 6.13 7.28 -5.79
CA LEU A 99 5.43 6.82 -4.59
C LEU A 99 6.21 7.15 -3.31
N VAL A 100 7.52 6.92 -3.29
CA VAL A 100 8.37 7.25 -2.12
C VAL A 100 8.36 8.76 -1.82
N LEU A 101 8.42 9.60 -2.85
CA LEU A 101 8.33 11.06 -2.69
C LEU A 101 6.97 11.50 -2.14
N ILE A 102 5.87 10.92 -2.66
CA ILE A 102 4.53 11.24 -2.18
C ILE A 102 4.33 10.74 -0.74
N ALA A 103 4.78 9.53 -0.43
CA ALA A 103 4.70 8.95 0.90
C ALA A 103 5.48 9.79 1.92
N SER A 104 6.74 10.12 1.63
CA SER A 104 7.58 10.95 2.52
C SER A 104 6.99 12.33 2.77
N ARG A 105 6.45 13.00 1.74
CA ARG A 105 5.73 14.27 1.89
C ARG A 105 4.49 14.12 2.77
N SER A 106 3.72 13.07 2.58
CA SER A 106 2.49 12.83 3.33
C SER A 106 2.78 12.52 4.80
N TYR A 107 3.84 11.75 5.09
CA TYR A 107 4.33 11.52 6.45
C TYR A 107 4.79 12.81 7.13
N TRP A 108 5.53 13.67 6.41
CA TRP A 108 5.93 14.96 6.95
C TRP A 108 4.72 15.83 7.28
N LEU A 109 3.72 15.91 6.38
CA LEU A 109 2.51 16.71 6.61
C LEU A 109 1.73 16.25 7.85
N LEU A 110 1.65 14.93 8.05
CA LEU A 110 1.09 14.37 9.28
C LEU A 110 1.93 14.80 10.48
N ALA A 111 3.24 14.50 10.50
CA ALA A 111 4.11 14.83 11.63
C ALA A 111 4.10 16.33 11.99
N SER A 112 4.07 17.21 10.99
CA SER A 112 4.01 18.66 11.20
C SER A 112 2.69 19.10 11.83
N SER A 113 1.57 18.43 11.52
CA SER A 113 0.25 18.76 12.08
C SER A 113 0.09 18.36 13.55
N TRP A 114 0.87 17.39 14.05
CA TRP A 114 0.74 16.86 15.40
C TRP A 114 1.79 17.39 16.39
N THR A 115 3.05 17.51 15.95
CA THR A 115 4.17 17.73 16.88
C THR A 115 5.21 18.75 16.40
N MET A 116 5.29 19.03 15.10
CA MET A 116 6.41 19.78 14.51
C MET A 116 5.96 20.81 13.47
N GLU A 117 5.12 21.76 13.87
CA GLU A 117 4.56 22.77 12.96
C GLU A 117 5.61 23.63 12.25
N ARG A 118 6.76 23.88 12.89
CA ARG A 118 7.82 24.77 12.36
C ARG A 118 8.94 24.04 11.60
N THR A 119 8.93 22.72 11.55
CA THR A 119 10.04 21.96 10.96
C THR A 119 9.87 21.86 9.44
N PRO A 120 10.80 22.40 8.63
CA PRO A 120 10.71 22.32 7.17
C PRO A 120 10.87 20.87 6.70
N GLN A 121 10.21 20.51 5.60
CA GLN A 121 10.23 19.15 5.03
C GLN A 121 11.66 18.61 4.85
N ILE A 122 12.60 19.48 4.44
CA ILE A 122 14.00 19.10 4.19
C ILE A 122 14.68 18.55 5.46
N ALA A 123 14.34 19.05 6.64
CA ALA A 123 14.91 18.58 7.90
C ALA A 123 14.38 17.19 8.32
N PHE A 124 13.21 16.78 7.80
CA PHE A 124 12.60 15.48 8.09
C PHE A 124 13.17 14.34 7.22
N LEU A 125 13.70 14.64 6.03
CA LEU A 125 14.23 13.62 5.12
C LEU A 125 15.45 12.86 5.66
N PRO A 126 16.51 13.51 6.21
CA PRO A 126 17.71 12.81 6.67
C PRO A 126 17.47 11.69 7.69
N PRO A 127 16.71 11.89 8.79
CA PRO A 127 16.43 10.81 9.73
C PRO A 127 15.60 9.69 9.10
N LEU A 128 14.64 10.02 8.23
CA LEU A 128 13.84 9.02 7.52
C LEU A 128 14.72 8.15 6.62
N VAL A 129 15.61 8.75 5.82
CA VAL A 129 16.55 8.03 4.96
C VAL A 129 17.50 7.17 5.77
N LEU A 130 17.98 7.66 6.92
CA LEU A 130 18.86 6.90 7.81
C LEU A 130 18.17 5.64 8.34
N VAL A 131 16.90 5.73 8.75
CA VAL A 131 16.13 4.57 9.21
C VAL A 131 15.93 3.57 8.06
N CYS A 132 15.49 4.03 6.89
CA CYS A 132 15.31 3.16 5.72
C CYS A 132 16.62 2.45 5.32
N TRP A 133 17.74 3.18 5.34
CA TRP A 133 19.06 2.62 5.05
C TRP A 133 19.50 1.56 6.07
N ASN A 134 19.22 1.77 7.36
CA ASN A 134 19.51 0.78 8.39
C ASN A 134 18.67 -0.49 8.24
N VAL A 135 17.39 -0.35 7.87
CA VAL A 135 16.50 -1.49 7.62
C VAL A 135 16.91 -2.24 6.36
N ALA A 136 17.20 -1.53 5.27
CA ALA A 136 17.60 -2.12 4.00
C ALA A 136 18.87 -2.99 4.11
N ARG A 137 19.83 -2.60 4.96
CA ARG A 137 21.06 -3.39 5.21
C ARG A 137 20.84 -4.69 5.96
N ARG A 138 19.71 -4.86 6.67
CA ARG A 138 19.42 -6.05 7.48
C ARG A 138 18.67 -7.15 6.71
N GLY A 139 18.29 -6.89 5.46
CA GLY A 139 17.62 -7.84 4.58
C GLY A 139 16.11 -7.94 4.79
N ILE A 140 15.43 -8.60 3.84
CA ILE A 140 13.97 -8.65 3.75
C ILE A 140 13.31 -9.33 4.95
N VAL A 141 13.96 -10.33 5.55
CA VAL A 141 13.43 -11.11 6.68
C VAL A 141 13.29 -10.26 7.94
N VAL A 142 14.29 -9.40 8.21
CA VAL A 142 14.26 -8.52 9.37
C VAL A 142 13.18 -7.45 9.19
N THR A 143 13.03 -6.93 7.97
CA THR A 143 11.92 -6.03 7.62
C THR A 143 10.58 -6.71 7.84
N ALA A 144 10.40 -7.93 7.36
CA ALA A 144 9.14 -8.67 7.49
C ALA A 144 8.76 -8.91 8.96
N ARG A 145 9.71 -9.32 9.81
CA ARG A 145 9.49 -9.49 11.26
C ARG A 145 9.14 -8.17 11.96
N THR A 146 9.78 -7.08 11.55
CA THR A 146 9.50 -5.75 12.12
C THR A 146 8.10 -5.28 11.72
N VAL A 147 7.72 -5.47 10.46
CA VAL A 147 6.38 -5.14 9.96
C VAL A 147 5.31 -5.99 10.63
N GLU A 148 5.57 -7.28 10.85
CA GLU A 148 4.66 -8.16 11.59
C GLU A 148 4.36 -7.61 12.99
N LEU A 149 5.40 -7.18 13.72
CA LEU A 149 5.25 -6.55 15.04
C LEU A 149 4.43 -5.25 14.98
N ILE A 150 4.69 -4.40 13.97
CA ILE A 150 3.95 -3.16 13.75
C ILE A 150 2.47 -3.45 13.46
N ASN A 151 2.18 -4.48 12.67
CA ASN A 151 0.79 -4.84 12.33
C ASN A 151 0.00 -5.30 13.55
N TYR A 152 0.60 -6.05 14.50
CA TYR A 152 -0.08 -6.38 15.76
C TYR A 152 -0.44 -5.11 16.55
N GLY A 153 0.43 -4.10 16.58
CA GLY A 153 0.11 -2.79 17.17
C GLY A 153 -0.97 -2.04 16.39
N GLY A 154 -0.94 -2.09 15.06
CA GLY A 154 -1.93 -1.50 14.18
C GLY A 154 -3.33 -2.10 14.34
N MET A 155 -3.43 -3.41 14.59
CA MET A 155 -4.70 -4.07 14.90
C MET A 155 -5.37 -3.45 16.12
N THR A 156 -4.62 -3.19 17.19
CA THR A 156 -5.14 -2.50 18.39
C THR A 156 -5.70 -1.11 18.06
N LEU A 157 -5.03 -0.36 17.19
CA LEU A 157 -5.52 0.95 16.75
C LEU A 157 -6.82 0.85 15.95
N ILE A 158 -6.97 -0.16 15.09
CA ILE A 158 -8.21 -0.40 14.35
C ILE A 158 -9.38 -0.67 15.30
N PHE A 159 -9.17 -1.48 16.34
CA PHE A 159 -10.20 -1.70 17.37
C PHE A 159 -10.60 -0.39 18.07
N LEU A 160 -9.63 0.48 18.38
CA LEU A 160 -9.91 1.79 18.97
C LEU A 160 -10.72 2.69 18.03
N LEU A 161 -10.39 2.68 16.73
CA LEU A 161 -11.10 3.45 15.70
C LEU A 161 -12.52 2.96 15.45
N MET A 162 -12.89 1.76 15.92
CA MET A 162 -14.25 1.25 15.84
C MET A 162 -15.15 1.68 17.01
N LEU A 163 -14.60 2.18 18.12
CA LEU A 163 -15.40 2.62 19.27
C LEU A 163 -16.48 3.68 18.91
N PRO A 164 -16.22 4.68 18.04
CA PRO A 164 -17.24 5.66 17.66
C PRO A 164 -18.46 5.08 16.92
N ILE A 165 -18.40 3.82 16.46
CA ILE A 165 -19.53 3.14 15.84
C ILE A 165 -20.66 2.90 16.88
N LEU A 166 -20.33 2.82 18.16
CA LEU A 166 -21.31 2.60 19.24
C LEU A 166 -22.26 3.79 19.42
N ASP A 167 -21.78 5.02 19.17
CA ASP A 167 -22.56 6.26 19.28
C ASP A 167 -22.98 6.81 17.90
N LEU A 168 -22.91 5.99 16.85
CA LEU A 168 -23.18 6.41 15.49
C LEU A 168 -24.68 6.58 15.24
N ASP A 169 -25.08 7.82 14.92
CA ASP A 169 -26.41 8.09 14.41
C ASP A 169 -26.55 7.54 12.98
N TRP A 170 -27.39 6.51 12.83
CA TRP A 170 -27.60 5.81 11.56
C TRP A 170 -28.26 6.69 10.50
N ASP A 171 -28.95 7.76 10.88
CA ASP A 171 -29.56 8.69 9.94
C ASP A 171 -28.50 9.53 9.20
N LEU A 172 -27.33 9.76 9.82
CA LEU A 172 -26.19 10.40 9.14
C LEU A 172 -25.53 9.49 8.08
N VAL A 173 -25.79 8.19 8.12
CA VAL A 173 -25.21 7.17 7.23
C VAL A 173 -26.13 6.87 6.03
N ARG A 174 -27.44 7.02 6.21
CA ARG A 174 -28.48 6.53 5.27
C ARG A 174 -29.12 7.63 4.43
N PRO A 175 -28.30 8.34 3.65
CA PRO A 175 -28.46 8.09 2.22
C PRO A 175 -27.11 7.86 1.53
N VAL A 176 -26.85 6.60 1.21
CA VAL A 176 -25.58 6.14 0.61
C VAL A 176 -25.44 6.58 -0.86
N LEU A 177 -26.41 7.30 -1.42
CA LEU A 177 -26.44 7.77 -2.81
C LEU A 177 -26.80 9.26 -2.93
N ASP A 178 -26.45 10.07 -1.93
CA ASP A 178 -26.70 11.52 -1.95
C ASP A 178 -26.11 12.23 -3.18
N THR A 179 -24.97 11.77 -3.67
CA THR A 179 -24.28 12.31 -4.85
C THR A 179 -24.61 11.56 -6.15
N GLY A 180 -25.56 10.62 -6.09
CA GLY A 180 -25.90 9.69 -7.17
C GLY A 180 -24.79 8.67 -7.48
N ILE A 181 -25.09 7.75 -8.40
CA ILE A 181 -24.16 6.67 -8.81
C ILE A 181 -22.87 7.26 -9.42
N SER A 182 -22.95 8.43 -10.05
CA SER A 182 -21.79 9.12 -10.62
C SER A 182 -20.76 9.53 -9.54
N GLY A 183 -21.20 10.00 -8.37
CA GLY A 183 -20.32 10.35 -7.26
C GLY A 183 -19.57 9.13 -6.71
N VAL A 184 -20.28 8.01 -6.56
CA VAL A 184 -19.68 6.72 -6.14
C VAL A 184 -18.59 6.28 -7.11
N LEU A 185 -18.87 6.29 -8.41
CA LEU A 185 -17.91 5.89 -9.45
C LEU A 185 -16.67 6.78 -9.48
N ARG A 186 -16.81 8.09 -9.20
CA ARG A 186 -15.67 9.03 -9.10
C ARG A 186 -14.84 8.82 -7.85
N GLY A 187 -15.40 8.27 -6.77
CA GLY A 187 -14.69 7.93 -5.53
C GLY A 187 -13.82 6.66 -5.64
N ILE A 188 -14.13 5.75 -6.56
CA ILE A 188 -13.39 4.50 -6.77
C ILE A 188 -11.90 4.73 -7.10
N PRO A 189 -11.51 5.53 -8.12
CA PRO A 189 -10.10 5.70 -8.47
C PRO A 189 -9.27 6.34 -7.34
N LEU A 190 -9.86 7.25 -6.56
CA LEU A 190 -9.23 7.83 -5.37
C LEU A 190 -8.98 6.79 -4.28
N THR A 191 -9.91 5.86 -4.14
CA THR A 191 -9.80 4.74 -3.20
C THR A 191 -8.75 3.73 -3.67
N ILE A 192 -8.76 3.35 -4.94
CA ILE A 192 -7.75 2.45 -5.53
C ILE A 192 -6.35 3.04 -5.31
N TYR A 193 -6.17 4.34 -5.55
CA TYR A 193 -4.91 5.02 -5.28
C TYR A 193 -4.50 4.94 -3.81
N SER A 194 -5.45 5.07 -2.88
CA SER A 194 -5.16 5.04 -1.44
C SER A 194 -4.83 3.64 -0.92
N ILE A 195 -5.25 2.60 -1.64
CA ILE A 195 -4.99 1.17 -1.36
C ILE A 195 -3.89 0.64 -2.30
N SER A 196 -3.17 1.52 -3.02
CA SER A 196 -2.04 1.11 -3.86
C SER A 196 -0.88 0.64 -2.98
N GLY A 197 -0.25 -0.48 -3.34
CA GLY A 197 0.82 -1.09 -2.54
C GLY A 197 0.91 -2.62 -2.68
N SER A 198 -0.10 -3.25 -3.28
CA SER A 198 -0.11 -4.69 -3.59
C SER A 198 1.02 -5.15 -4.51
N GLU A 199 1.63 -4.23 -5.26
CA GLU A 199 2.72 -4.48 -6.20
C GLU A 199 3.96 -5.09 -5.54
N ILE A 200 4.13 -4.90 -4.22
CA ILE A 200 5.24 -5.49 -3.47
C ILE A 200 5.27 -7.03 -3.55
N ILE A 201 4.12 -7.66 -3.83
CA ILE A 201 4.04 -9.11 -4.08
C ILE A 201 4.99 -9.52 -5.19
N LEU A 202 5.07 -8.77 -6.28
CA LEU A 202 5.91 -9.10 -7.43
C LEU A 202 7.42 -9.07 -7.10
N LEU A 203 7.81 -8.26 -6.12
CA LEU A 203 9.19 -8.17 -5.64
C LEU A 203 9.52 -9.23 -4.59
N VAL A 204 8.56 -9.57 -3.73
CA VAL A 204 8.78 -10.43 -2.56
C VAL A 204 8.55 -11.91 -2.87
N PHE A 205 7.72 -12.22 -3.88
CA PHE A 205 7.37 -13.60 -4.23
C PHE A 205 8.58 -14.54 -4.43
N PRO A 206 9.71 -14.14 -5.05
CA PRO A 206 10.88 -15.02 -5.21
C PRO A 206 11.59 -15.39 -3.90
N PHE A 207 11.21 -14.78 -2.77
CA PHE A 207 11.79 -15.01 -1.44
C PHE A 207 10.87 -15.84 -0.53
N VAL A 208 9.72 -16.28 -1.05
CA VAL A 208 8.68 -17.07 -0.36
C VAL A 208 8.84 -18.55 -0.65
#